data_AF-A0A950HA32-F1
#
_entry.id   AF-A0A950HA32-F1
#
_cell.length_a   1.000
_cell.length_b   1.000
_cell.length_c   1.000
_cell.angle_alpha   90.00
_cell.angle_beta   90.00
_cell.angle_gamma   90.00
#
_symmetry.space_group_name_H-M   'P 1'
#
loop_
_entity.id
_entity.type
_entity.pdbx_description
1 polymer ?
#
loop_
_entity_poly.entity_id
_entity_poly.type
_entity_poly.pdbx_seq_one_letter_code
_entity_poly.pdbx_strand_id
1 'polypeptide(L)' 'MAKVFTIPVPPNVNRKRRERTSDPRYVDGQRLLVDAMRYLTQADPVSNRSAIELISEHVRTRFRMTDSPLA' A
#
# COMPACT_ATOMS: atom_id res chain seq x y z
N MET A 1 -27.15 32.25 12.45
CA MET A 1 -27.09 31.15 11.46
C MET A 1 -25.80 31.30 10.65
N ALA A 2 -24.87 30.36 10.75
CA ALA A 2 -23.61 30.40 10.00
C ALA A 2 -23.82 29.85 8.58
N LYS A 3 -23.48 30.66 7.56
CA LYS A 3 -23.62 30.30 6.15
C LYS A 3 -22.42 29.44 5.76
N VAL A 4 -22.61 28.12 5.66
CA VAL A 4 -21.57 27.19 5.18
C VAL A 4 -21.42 27.39 3.67
N PHE A 5 -20.31 28.01 3.28
CA PHE A 5 -19.92 28.09 1.88
C PHE A 5 -19.08 26.86 1.54
N THR A 6 -19.66 25.91 0.81
CA THR A 6 -18.91 24.83 0.18
C THR A 6 -18.17 25.42 -1.01
N ILE A 7 -16.85 25.54 -0.94
CA ILE A 7 -16.03 25.90 -2.10
C ILE A 7 -15.89 24.61 -2.93
N PRO A 8 -16.51 24.50 -4.12
CA PRO A 8 -16.31 23.34 -4.98
C PRO A 8 -14.90 23.47 -5.57
N VAL A 9 -13.91 22.88 -4.92
CA VAL A 9 -12.58 22.72 -5.53
C VAL A 9 -12.72 21.59 -6.55
N PRO A 10 -12.66 21.87 -7.86
CA PRO A 10 -12.68 20.80 -8.84
C PRO A 10 -11.47 19.91 -8.59
N PRO A 11 -11.62 18.57 -8.61
CA PRO A 11 -10.48 17.69 -8.49
C PRO A 11 -9.48 18.06 -9.59
N ASN A 12 -8.22 18.28 -9.21
CA ASN A 12 -7.17 18.61 -10.16
C ASN A 12 -6.97 17.43 -11.12
N VAL A 13 -7.63 17.49 -12.27
CA VAL A 13 -7.58 16.48 -13.34
C VAL A 13 -6.19 16.38 -13.95
N ASN A 14 -5.36 17.41 -13.76
CA ASN A 14 -3.95 17.47 -14.13
C ASN A 14 -3.01 16.89 -13.06
N ARG A 15 -3.52 16.19 -12.03
CA ARG A 15 -2.66 15.25 -11.29
C ARG A 15 -2.13 14.27 -12.31
N LYS A 16 -0.87 14.49 -12.74
CA LYS A 16 -0.10 13.61 -13.64
C LYS A 16 -0.53 12.19 -13.34
N ARG A 17 -1.21 11.56 -14.30
CA ARG A 17 -1.39 10.12 -14.32
C ARG A 17 0.04 9.60 -14.23
N ARG A 18 0.50 9.24 -13.02
CA ARG A 18 1.81 8.63 -12.87
C ARG A 18 1.71 7.39 -13.73
N GLU A 19 2.48 7.35 -14.81
CA GLU A 19 2.68 6.13 -15.56
C GLU A 19 3.16 5.11 -14.52
N ARG A 20 2.33 4.08 -14.33
CA ARG A 20 2.61 3.02 -13.38
C ARG A 20 3.73 2.19 -14.00
N THR A 21 4.96 2.63 -13.83
CA THR A 21 6.12 1.83 -14.21
C THR A 21 6.14 0.63 -13.28
N SER A 22 6.14 -0.58 -13.84
CA SER A 22 6.47 -1.81 -13.12
C SER A 22 7.96 -1.76 -12.79
N ASP A 23 8.35 -0.93 -11.82
CA ASP A 23 9.72 -0.89 -11.33
C ASP A 23 10.01 -2.28 -10.73
N PRO A 24 10.97 -3.05 -11.26
CA PRO A 24 11.31 -4.36 -10.72
C PRO A 24 11.61 -4.32 -9.22
N ARG A 25 12.15 -3.20 -8.73
CA ARG A 25 12.44 -2.97 -7.31
C ARG A 25 11.18 -2.94 -6.44
N TYR A 26 10.06 -2.53 -7.01
CA TYR A 26 8.76 -2.54 -6.33
C TYR A 26 8.24 -3.97 -6.15
N VAL A 27 8.43 -4.84 -7.15
CA VAL A 27 8.04 -6.27 -7.10
C VAL A 27 8.95 -7.06 -6.16
N ASP A 28 10.26 -6.83 -6.25
CA ASP A 28 11.24 -7.48 -5.37
C ASP A 28 11.03 -7.07 -3.91
N GLY A 29 10.70 -5.79 -3.66
CA GLY A 29 10.37 -5.29 -2.32
C GLY A 29 9.09 -5.94 -1.75
N GLN A 30 8.05 -6.15 -2.57
CA GLN A 30 6.86 -6.88 -2.15
C GLN A 30 7.19 -8.32 -1.76
N ARG A 31 7.94 -9.02 -2.62
CA ARG A 31 8.32 -10.41 -2.39
C ARG A 31 9.11 -10.56 -1.09
N LEU A 32 10.07 -9.67 -0.86
CA LEU A 32 10.87 -9.64 0.37
C LEU A 32 9.99 -9.48 1.62
N LEU A 33 9.02 -8.57 1.60
CA LEU A 33 8.13 -8.33 2.74
C LEU A 33 7.19 -9.53 3.02
N VAL A 34 6.73 -10.21 1.96
CA VAL A 34 5.95 -11.44 2.09
C VAL A 34 6.80 -12.57 2.68
N ASP A 35 8.02 -12.75 2.18
CA ASP A 35 8.95 -13.76 2.70
C ASP A 35 9.33 -13.47 4.17
N ALA A 36 9.49 -12.21 4.55
CA ALA A 36 9.70 -11.82 5.94
C ALA A 36 8.51 -12.18 6.85
N MET A 37 7.27 -11.91 6.42
CA MET A 37 6.08 -12.34 7.17
C MET A 37 6.00 -13.86 7.30
N ARG A 38 6.33 -14.60 6.23
CA ARG A 38 6.38 -16.07 6.26
C ARG A 38 7.39 -16.56 7.29
N TYR A 39 8.59 -16.00 7.30
CA TYR A 39 9.63 -16.33 8.28
C TYR A 39 9.17 -16.06 9.72
N LEU A 40 8.61 -14.89 9.99
CA LEU A 40 8.13 -14.53 11.33
C LEU A 40 7.00 -15.46 11.82
N THR A 41 6.10 -15.85 10.91
CA THR A 41 5.01 -16.78 11.22
C THR A 41 5.54 -18.19 11.51
N GLN A 42 6.57 -18.64 10.78
CA GLN A 42 7.19 -19.95 10.98
C GLN A 42 8.07 -20.01 12.24
N ALA A 43 8.72 -18.91 12.59
CA ALA A 43 9.59 -18.82 13.75
C ALA A 43 8.77 -18.87 15.06
N ASP A 44 7.82 -17.95 15.21
CA ASP A 44 6.85 -17.94 16.32
C ASP A 44 5.76 -16.89 16.03
N PRO A 45 4.52 -17.28 15.72
CA PRO A 45 3.47 -16.35 15.36
C PRO A 45 2.94 -15.52 16.54
N VAL A 46 3.11 -15.98 17.79
CA VAL A 46 2.58 -15.30 18.97
C VAL A 46 3.53 -14.17 19.39
N SER A 47 4.83 -14.46 19.49
CA SER A 47 5.81 -13.42 19.85
C SER A 47 6.02 -12.40 18.73
N ASN A 48 5.88 -12.80 17.46
CA ASN A 48 6.10 -11.92 16.31
C ASN A 48 4.83 -11.22 15.79
N ARG A 49 3.71 -11.34 16.50
CA ARG A 49 2.41 -10.82 16.03
C ARG A 49 2.46 -9.33 15.66
N SER A 50 3.07 -8.49 16.49
CA SER A 50 3.15 -7.04 16.24
C SER A 50 3.98 -6.70 14.99
N ALA A 51 5.06 -7.44 14.74
CA ALA A 51 5.88 -7.28 13.55
C ALA A 51 5.12 -7.71 12.29
N ILE A 52 4.38 -8.84 12.36
CA ILE A 52 3.54 -9.31 11.26
C ILE A 52 2.42 -8.29 10.96
N GLU A 53 1.76 -7.76 11.99
CA GLU A 53 0.73 -6.73 11.84
C GLU A 53 1.29 -5.48 11.15
N LEU A 54 2.43 -4.95 11.61
CA LEU A 54 3.09 -3.79 11.01
C LEU A 54 3.43 -4.00 9.52
N ILE A 55 4.02 -5.15 9.18
CA ILE A 55 4.36 -5.44 7.78
C ILE A 55 3.09 -5.61 6.95
N SER A 56 2.05 -6.26 7.50
CA SER A 56 0.78 -6.44 6.80
C SER A 56 0.08 -5.11 6.51
N GLU A 57 0.14 -4.15 7.43
CA GLU A 57 -0.39 -2.79 7.22
C GLU A 57 0.41 -2.04 6.17
N HIS A 58 1.75 -2.11 6.23
CA HIS A 58 2.61 -1.52 5.21
C HIS A 58 2.25 -2.07 3.83
N VAL A 59 2.09 -3.39 3.73
CA VAL A 59 1.77 -4.05 2.47
C VAL A 59 0.40 -3.60 1.96
N ARG A 60 -0.64 -3.60 2.80
CA ARG A 60 -2.01 -3.20 2.39
C ARG A 60 -2.13 -1.72 2.01
N THR A 61 -1.36 -0.84 2.65
CA THR A 61 -1.46 0.61 2.43
C THR A 61 -0.59 1.11 1.29
N ARG A 62 0.58 0.49 1.07
CA ARG A 62 1.55 0.89 0.05
C ARG A 62 1.40 0.08 -1.24
N PHE A 63 1.00 -1.19 -1.15
CA PHE A 63 0.66 -2.05 -2.29
C PHE A 63 -0.85 -2.22 -2.37
N ARG A 64 -1.55 -1.20 -2.88
CA ARG A 64 -3.01 -1.29 -3.04
C ARG A 64 -3.35 -2.30 -4.13
N MET A 65 -4.31 -3.19 -3.82
CA MET A 65 -4.93 -4.22 -4.69
C MET A 65 -5.52 -3.71 -6.02
N THR A 66 -5.53 -2.39 -6.27
CA THR A 66 -5.84 -1.80 -7.59
C THR A 66 -4.63 -1.73 -8.52
N ASP A 67 -3.48 -2.24 -8.09
CA ASP A 67 -2.35 -2.69 -8.92
C ASP A 67 -2.67 -4.04 -9.60
N SER A 68 -3.87 -4.20 -10.16
CA SER A 68 -4.00 -5.16 -11.25
C SER A 68 -3.04 -4.67 -12.32
N PRO A 69 -2.06 -5.48 -12.77
CA PRO A 69 -1.43 -5.18 -14.03
C PRO A 69 -2.59 -5.13 -15.03
N LEU A 70 -2.83 -3.95 -15.62
CA LEU A 70 -3.68 -3.88 -16.80
C LEU A 70 -2.91 -4.69 -17.84
N ALA A 71 -3.40 -5.89 -18.11
CA ALA A 71 -2.96 -6.75 -19.20
C ALA A 71 -3.26 -6.07 -20.55
#